data_AF-A0A9E3VZY1-F1
#
_entry.id   AF-A0A9E3VZY1-F1
#
_cell.length_a   1.000
_cell.length_b   1.000
_cell.length_c   1.000
_cell.angle_alpha   90.00
_cell.angle_beta   90.00
_cell.angle_gamma   90.00
#
_symmetry.space_group_name_H-M   'P 1'
#
loop_
_entity.id
_entity.type
_entity.pdbx_description
1 polymer ?
#
loop_
_entity_poly.entity_id
_entity_poly.type
_entity_poly.pdbx_seq_one_letter_code
_entity_poly.pdbx_strand_id
1 'polypeptide(L)'
;MRKWMLIGMALIQLTACYGRAMAENDTVSKKLNKYVLGFVPSKANNIYGIAIGPLGSEIICNKPYTKYSHGLNLQIPGQGFIQSFYIFNSPFKKAYKANLSENALTHADTALKRVIHNGLLVSLTGTFSDQVNGISISGWMSLGNTINGISINPLWNLYFRINGLSISLFNSTIETKGTQIGLINKTLKLKGIQIGIWNKNEKRSLPFINWNFKD
;
A
#
# COMPACT_ATOMS: atom_id res chain seq x y z
N MET A 1 7.91 -16.61 24.67
CA MET A 1 8.78 -16.60 23.48
C MET A 1 8.10 -16.03 22.22
N ARG A 2 6.85 -16.40 21.90
CA ARG A 2 6.14 -15.94 20.68
C ARG A 2 5.89 -14.41 20.61
N LYS A 3 5.53 -13.75 21.73
CA LYS A 3 5.36 -12.27 21.79
C LYS A 3 6.65 -11.49 21.53
N TRP A 4 7.79 -11.97 22.03
CA TRP A 4 9.08 -11.26 21.91
C TRP A 4 9.69 -11.36 20.51
N MET A 5 9.50 -12.49 19.82
CA MET A 5 9.91 -12.66 18.42
C MET A 5 9.04 -11.82 17.46
N LEU A 6 7.74 -11.69 17.76
CA LEU A 6 6.78 -10.86 17.02
C LEU A 6 7.04 -9.36 17.24
N ILE A 7 7.38 -8.95 18.46
CA ILE A 7 7.86 -7.61 18.78
C ILE A 7 9.18 -7.35 18.05
N GLY A 8 10.09 -8.33 17.96
CA GLY A 8 11.35 -8.22 17.22
C GLY A 8 11.18 -8.01 15.72
N MET A 9 10.30 -8.76 15.04
CA MET A 9 10.05 -8.60 13.59
C MET A 9 9.27 -7.32 13.25
N ALA A 10 8.29 -6.94 14.08
CA ALA A 10 7.61 -5.66 13.96
C ALA A 10 8.54 -4.50 14.33
N LEU A 11 9.46 -4.67 15.30
CA LEU A 11 10.53 -3.71 15.57
C LEU A 11 11.43 -3.58 14.35
N ILE A 12 11.86 -4.65 13.67
CA ILE A 12 12.74 -4.51 12.49
C ILE A 12 12.10 -3.64 11.38
N GLN A 13 10.76 -3.65 11.23
CA GLN A 13 10.06 -2.75 10.31
C GLN A 13 9.78 -1.35 10.90
N LEU A 14 9.54 -1.24 12.21
CA LEU A 14 9.26 0.04 12.89
C LEU A 14 10.53 0.82 13.25
N THR A 15 11.61 0.17 13.67
CA THR A 15 12.93 0.78 13.95
C THR A 15 13.66 1.18 12.68
N ALA A 16 13.31 0.60 11.52
CA ALA A 16 13.82 1.06 10.23
C ALA A 16 13.23 2.42 9.79
N CYS A 17 12.11 2.86 10.39
CA CYS A 17 11.37 4.05 9.99
C CYS A 17 11.18 5.07 11.13
N TYR A 18 11.16 4.65 12.39
CA TYR A 18 11.17 5.57 13.54
C TYR A 18 12.59 5.98 13.87
N GLY A 19 12.96 7.17 13.42
CA GLY A 19 14.13 7.87 13.92
C GLY A 19 14.82 8.68 12.86
N ARG A 20 14.78 10.00 13.08
CA ARG A 20 15.61 11.04 12.45
C ARG A 20 15.15 11.49 11.07
N ALA A 21 14.26 12.48 11.08
CA ALA A 21 14.40 13.63 10.19
C ALA A 21 15.75 14.30 10.51
N MET A 22 16.85 13.73 10.00
CA MET A 22 18.06 14.53 9.81
C MET A 22 17.81 15.28 8.52
N ALA A 23 17.70 16.60 8.63
CA ALA A 23 18.00 17.49 7.53
C ALA A 23 19.48 17.28 7.20
N GLU A 24 19.78 16.23 6.45
CA GLU A 24 21.09 16.05 5.86
C GLU A 24 21.12 17.01 4.67
N ASN A 25 21.90 18.08 4.85
CA ASN A 25 22.18 19.09 3.85
C ASN A 25 23.11 18.47 2.80
N ASP A 26 22.57 17.51 2.05
CA ASP A 26 23.35 16.68 1.14
C ASP A 26 23.32 17.30 -0.27
N THR A 27 24.47 17.86 -0.62
CA THR A 27 24.97 18.08 -1.97
C THR A 27 24.29 17.19 -3.00
N VAL A 28 23.67 17.81 -4.02
CA VAL A 28 23.01 17.21 -5.20
C VAL A 28 23.29 15.71 -5.36
N SER A 29 22.49 14.87 -4.69
CA SER A 29 22.66 13.42 -4.74
C SER A 29 22.48 12.97 -6.18
N LYS A 30 23.56 12.51 -6.81
CA LYS A 30 23.57 12.08 -8.20
C LYS A 30 22.47 11.03 -8.41
N LYS A 31 21.50 11.34 -9.25
CA LYS A 31 20.33 10.49 -9.54
C LYS A 31 20.79 9.12 -10.04
N LEU A 32 20.57 8.08 -9.26
CA LEU A 32 20.96 6.70 -9.60
C LEU A 32 19.80 6.00 -10.32
N ASN A 33 20.05 5.59 -11.56
CA ASN A 33 19.07 4.86 -12.37
C ASN A 33 19.59 3.45 -12.68
N LYS A 34 18.70 2.47 -12.61
CA LYS A 34 18.94 1.09 -13.08
C LYS A 34 18.03 0.80 -14.26
N TYR A 35 18.53 0.02 -15.20
CA TYR A 35 17.82 -0.35 -16.43
C TYR A 35 17.85 -1.86 -16.59
N VAL A 36 16.83 -2.39 -17.28
CA VAL A 36 16.63 -3.82 -17.58
C VAL A 36 16.32 -4.64 -16.33
N LEU A 37 17.24 -4.69 -15.35
CA LEU A 37 17.12 -5.46 -14.13
C LEU A 37 17.59 -4.65 -12.91
N GLY A 38 16.86 -4.73 -11.80
CA GLY A 38 17.24 -4.14 -10.53
C GLY A 38 16.79 -4.97 -9.34
N PHE A 39 17.68 -5.14 -8.36
CA PHE A 39 17.32 -5.79 -7.10
C PHE A 39 16.62 -4.81 -6.14
N VAL A 40 15.52 -5.24 -5.54
CA VAL A 40 14.80 -4.54 -4.47
C VAL A 40 14.96 -5.29 -3.13
N PRO A 41 15.12 -4.58 -1.99
CA PRO A 41 15.10 -3.12 -1.83
C PRO A 41 16.34 -2.43 -2.42
N SER A 42 16.17 -1.20 -2.94
CA SER A 42 17.25 -0.43 -3.56
C SER A 42 17.25 1.04 -3.15
N LYS A 43 18.44 1.65 -3.14
CA LYS A 43 18.62 3.11 -2.99
C LYS A 43 18.53 3.86 -4.32
N ALA A 44 18.39 3.17 -5.45
CA ALA A 44 18.27 3.79 -6.75
C ALA A 44 17.01 4.66 -6.83
N ASN A 45 17.11 5.84 -7.44
CA ASN A 45 15.97 6.73 -7.67
C ASN A 45 14.98 6.09 -8.64
N ASN A 46 15.48 5.41 -9.69
CA ASN A 46 14.62 4.77 -10.68
C ASN A 46 15.15 3.39 -11.03
N ILE A 47 14.24 2.43 -11.19
CA ILE A 47 14.49 1.12 -11.79
C ILE A 47 13.55 1.00 -12.99
N TYR A 48 14.08 0.91 -14.19
CA TYR A 48 13.34 0.68 -15.42
C TYR A 48 13.52 -0.78 -15.86
N GLY A 49 12.43 -1.49 -16.13
CA GLY A 49 12.46 -2.92 -16.51
C GLY A 49 11.93 -3.80 -15.39
N ILE A 50 12.73 -4.78 -14.96
CA ILE A 50 12.36 -5.76 -13.95
C ILE A 50 13.02 -5.41 -12.62
N ALA A 51 12.22 -5.11 -11.61
CA ALA A 51 12.63 -5.01 -10.22
C ALA A 51 12.30 -6.32 -9.51
N ILE A 52 13.27 -7.00 -8.89
CA ILE A 52 13.05 -8.29 -8.21
C ILE A 52 13.70 -8.32 -6.83
N GLY A 53 13.01 -8.90 -5.86
CA GLY A 53 13.62 -9.21 -4.57
C GLY A 53 12.62 -9.62 -3.50
N PRO A 54 13.06 -9.80 -2.25
CA PRO A 54 12.20 -10.31 -1.20
C PRO A 54 11.16 -9.31 -0.71
N LEU A 55 11.51 -8.02 -0.73
CA LEU A 55 10.71 -6.92 -0.22
C LEU A 55 10.86 -5.73 -1.16
N GLY A 56 9.83 -4.89 -1.26
CA GLY A 56 9.92 -3.66 -2.02
C GLY A 56 10.84 -2.62 -1.36
N SER A 57 11.15 -1.55 -2.10
CA SER A 57 12.11 -0.53 -1.64
C SER A 57 11.54 0.42 -0.56
N GLU A 58 10.26 0.32 -0.26
CA GLU A 58 9.51 1.04 0.77
C GLU A 58 10.07 0.84 2.17
N ILE A 59 10.74 -0.29 2.41
CA ILE A 59 11.38 -0.59 3.69
C ILE A 59 12.59 0.30 3.98
N ILE A 60 13.15 0.96 2.95
CA ILE A 60 14.22 1.95 3.12
C ILE A 60 13.57 3.32 3.36
N CYS A 61 13.58 3.75 4.61
CA CYS A 61 13.02 5.02 5.07
C CYS A 61 14.05 6.16 4.99
N ASN A 62 13.64 7.37 5.39
CA ASN A 62 14.50 8.56 5.52
C ASN A 62 15.28 8.93 4.25
N LYS A 63 14.62 8.85 3.09
CA LYS A 63 15.17 9.40 1.84
C LYS A 63 14.46 10.70 1.50
N PRO A 64 15.20 11.78 1.19
CA PRO A 64 14.60 13.06 0.78
C PRO A 64 14.06 13.02 -0.66
N TYR A 65 13.82 11.83 -1.21
CA TYR A 65 13.33 11.62 -2.56
C TYR A 65 12.47 10.36 -2.64
N THR A 66 11.54 10.38 -3.59
CA THR A 66 10.73 9.22 -3.97
C THR A 66 11.51 8.30 -4.89
N LYS A 67 11.42 7.00 -4.64
CA LYS A 67 11.96 5.95 -5.53
C LYS A 67 10.88 5.49 -6.51
N TYR A 68 11.27 5.19 -7.74
CA TYR A 68 10.35 4.78 -8.79
C TYR A 68 10.74 3.41 -9.35
N SER A 69 9.75 2.56 -9.53
CA SER A 69 9.88 1.29 -10.26
C SER A 69 8.99 1.37 -11.49
N HIS A 70 9.57 1.28 -12.68
CA HIS A 70 8.85 1.32 -13.95
C HIS A 70 8.96 -0.04 -14.65
N GLY A 71 7.83 -0.69 -14.92
CA GLY A 71 7.79 -2.00 -15.56
C GLY A 71 7.23 -3.07 -14.63
N LEU A 72 8.00 -4.14 -14.41
CA LEU A 72 7.60 -5.28 -13.60
C LEU A 72 8.31 -5.24 -12.24
N ASN A 73 7.57 -5.33 -11.15
CA ASN A 73 8.09 -5.42 -9.79
C ASN A 73 7.68 -6.75 -9.16
N LEU A 74 8.62 -7.64 -8.90
CA LEU A 74 8.42 -8.97 -8.34
C LEU A 74 8.92 -9.00 -6.89
N GLN A 75 8.01 -9.24 -5.95
CA GLN A 75 8.32 -9.39 -4.52
C GLN A 75 8.12 -10.84 -4.07
N ILE A 76 9.21 -11.56 -3.82
CA ILE A 76 9.20 -12.99 -3.45
C ILE A 76 10.06 -13.24 -2.21
N PRO A 77 9.47 -13.54 -1.03
CA PRO A 77 8.05 -13.86 -0.83
C PRO A 77 7.13 -12.64 -0.75
N GLY A 78 7.66 -11.42 -0.67
CA GLY A 78 6.88 -10.22 -0.37
C GLY A 78 6.61 -10.04 1.12
N GLN A 79 6.02 -8.90 1.47
CA GLN A 79 5.92 -8.43 2.86
C GLN A 79 4.56 -8.69 3.52
N GLY A 80 3.57 -9.20 2.79
CA GLY A 80 2.22 -9.38 3.34
C GLY A 80 2.10 -10.51 4.38
N PHE A 81 3.07 -11.44 4.45
CA PHE A 81 3.11 -12.40 5.56
C PHE A 81 3.25 -11.70 6.92
N ILE A 82 4.13 -10.69 7.01
CA ILE A 82 4.36 -9.90 8.23
C ILE A 82 3.12 -9.04 8.55
N GLN A 83 2.39 -8.61 7.51
CA GLN A 83 1.23 -7.73 7.61
C GLN A 83 0.07 -8.33 8.41
N SER A 84 -0.11 -9.66 8.37
CA SER A 84 -1.13 -10.37 9.16
C SER A 84 -1.06 -10.04 10.67
N PHE A 85 0.13 -9.76 11.18
CA PHE A 85 0.36 -9.43 12.59
C PHE A 85 0.29 -7.92 12.89
N TYR A 86 0.50 -7.07 11.87
CA TYR A 86 0.51 -5.61 12.01
C TYR A 86 -0.85 -4.95 11.75
N ILE A 87 -1.75 -5.64 11.07
CA ILE A 87 -3.04 -5.11 10.60
C ILE A 87 -3.89 -4.45 11.69
N PHE A 88 -3.93 -5.03 12.90
CA PHE A 88 -4.74 -4.56 14.02
C PHE A 88 -4.23 -3.26 14.63
N ASN A 89 -2.91 -3.01 14.54
CA ASN A 89 -2.26 -1.81 15.07
C ASN A 89 -1.82 -0.84 13.96
N SER A 90 -2.16 -1.14 12.70
CA SER A 90 -1.74 -0.36 11.54
C SER A 90 -2.29 1.07 11.58
N PRO A 91 -1.55 2.06 11.03
CA PRO A 91 -2.05 3.42 10.86
C PRO A 91 -3.38 3.47 10.10
N PHE A 92 -3.55 2.58 9.11
CA PHE A 92 -4.80 2.42 8.39
C PHE A 92 -5.97 2.10 9.31
N LYS A 93 -5.83 1.15 10.23
CA LYS A 93 -6.92 0.76 11.14
C LYS A 93 -7.29 1.89 12.11
N LYS A 94 -6.28 2.64 12.57
CA LYS A 94 -6.47 3.85 13.39
C LYS A 94 -7.23 4.93 12.61
N ALA A 95 -6.80 5.21 11.38
CA ALA A 95 -7.48 6.13 10.45
C ALA A 95 -8.93 5.77 10.23
N TYR A 96 -9.16 4.50 9.89
CA TYR A 96 -10.47 3.96 9.61
C TYR A 96 -11.39 4.05 10.83
N LYS A 97 -10.89 3.75 12.04
CA LYS A 97 -11.69 3.85 13.28
C LYS A 97 -12.05 5.28 13.64
N ALA A 98 -11.13 6.21 13.42
CA ALA A 98 -11.32 7.62 13.75
C ALA A 98 -12.13 8.38 12.69
N ASN A 99 -12.53 7.72 11.59
CA ASN A 99 -13.08 8.37 10.38
C ASN A 99 -12.20 9.53 9.88
N LEU A 100 -10.90 9.51 10.20
CA LEU A 100 -9.99 10.58 9.87
C LEU A 100 -9.57 10.44 8.41
N SER A 101 -9.73 11.51 7.63
CA SER A 101 -9.12 11.62 6.31
C SER A 101 -7.60 11.63 6.44
N GLU A 102 -6.92 10.99 5.47
CA GLU A 102 -5.48 10.89 5.24
C GLU A 102 -4.64 11.97 5.95
N ASN A 103 -4.97 13.25 5.75
CA ASN A 103 -4.26 14.42 6.28
C ASN A 103 -4.00 14.37 7.79
N ALA A 104 -4.94 13.91 8.62
CA ALA A 104 -4.77 13.94 10.07
C ALA A 104 -3.78 12.89 10.62
N LEU A 105 -3.40 11.89 9.82
CA LEU A 105 -2.49 10.81 10.23
C LEU A 105 -1.17 10.82 9.47
N THR A 106 -1.10 11.48 8.31
CA THR A 106 0.13 11.66 7.52
C THR A 106 0.94 12.88 7.92
N HIS A 107 0.41 13.82 8.73
CA HIS A 107 1.20 14.95 9.26
C HIS A 107 2.33 14.54 10.22
N ALA A 108 2.51 13.25 10.51
CA ALA A 108 3.62 12.75 11.31
C ALA A 108 4.83 12.24 10.51
N ASP A 109 4.76 12.06 9.18
CA ASP A 109 5.94 11.61 8.42
C ASP A 109 5.86 11.93 6.91
N THR A 110 6.64 12.93 6.49
CA THR A 110 7.05 13.30 5.12
C THR A 110 5.97 13.52 4.05
N ALA A 111 5.93 14.74 3.48
CA ALA A 111 5.11 15.07 2.30
C ALA A 111 5.47 14.25 1.03
N LEU A 112 6.59 13.52 1.05
CA LEU A 112 7.10 12.74 -0.07
C LEU A 112 6.76 11.26 0.08
N LYS A 113 6.20 10.66 -0.98
CA LYS A 113 5.96 9.21 -1.04
C LYS A 113 7.30 8.48 -1.10
N ARG A 114 7.46 7.36 -0.36
CA ARG A 114 8.74 6.64 -0.33
C ARG A 114 9.00 5.89 -1.63
N VAL A 115 7.98 5.25 -2.17
CA VAL A 115 8.05 4.49 -3.44
C VAL A 115 6.78 4.65 -4.26
N ILE A 116 6.96 4.79 -5.57
CA ILE A 116 5.89 4.72 -6.56
C ILE A 116 6.21 3.60 -7.55
N HIS A 117 5.30 2.63 -7.68
CA HIS A 117 5.40 1.57 -8.67
C HIS A 117 4.52 1.91 -9.88
N ASN A 118 5.12 2.04 -11.05
CA ASN A 118 4.45 2.27 -12.32
C ASN A 118 4.52 0.99 -13.17
N GLY A 119 3.38 0.36 -13.44
CA GLY A 119 3.31 -0.89 -14.21
C GLY A 119 2.69 -2.03 -13.42
N LEU A 120 3.33 -3.21 -13.44
CA LEU A 120 2.83 -4.43 -12.81
C LEU A 120 3.64 -4.75 -11.55
N LEU A 121 2.97 -4.78 -10.40
CA LEU A 121 3.49 -5.22 -9.12
C LEU A 121 2.92 -6.59 -8.79
N VAL A 122 3.78 -7.59 -8.61
CA VAL A 122 3.40 -8.96 -8.25
C VAL A 122 4.10 -9.34 -6.95
N SER A 123 3.35 -9.85 -5.98
CA SER A 123 3.89 -10.32 -4.71
C SER A 123 3.29 -11.65 -4.30
N LEU A 124 4.10 -12.58 -3.81
CA LEU A 124 3.57 -13.89 -3.41
C LEU A 124 2.66 -13.78 -2.17
N THR A 125 3.12 -13.08 -1.13
CA THR A 125 2.41 -12.98 0.16
C THR A 125 1.77 -11.63 0.40
N GLY A 126 2.00 -10.64 -0.46
CA GLY A 126 1.40 -9.31 -0.29
C GLY A 126 2.34 -8.13 -0.35
N THR A 127 1.76 -6.94 -0.43
CA THR A 127 2.50 -5.68 -0.61
C THR A 127 2.19 -4.67 0.51
N PHE A 128 3.14 -3.76 0.74
CA PHE A 128 3.03 -2.55 1.52
C PHE A 128 3.51 -1.41 0.62
N SER A 129 2.62 -0.81 -0.15
CA SER A 129 3.03 0.17 -1.16
C SER A 129 2.42 1.54 -0.90
N ASP A 130 3.23 2.59 -0.97
CA ASP A 130 2.73 3.96 -0.84
C ASP A 130 1.87 4.32 -2.07
N GLN A 131 2.36 4.04 -3.28
CA GLN A 131 1.55 4.22 -4.48
C GLN A 131 1.86 3.18 -5.56
N VAL A 132 0.80 2.68 -6.19
CA VAL A 132 0.89 1.88 -7.41
C VAL A 132 0.05 2.54 -8.50
N ASN A 133 0.66 2.82 -9.64
CA ASN A 133 0.00 3.28 -10.87
C ASN A 133 0.06 2.12 -11.88
N GLY A 134 -1.04 1.40 -12.05
CA GLY A 134 -1.10 0.20 -12.89
C GLY A 134 -1.79 -0.97 -12.18
N ILE A 135 -1.17 -2.14 -12.17
CA ILE A 135 -1.77 -3.38 -11.68
C ILE A 135 -0.96 -3.89 -10.49
N SER A 136 -1.63 -4.18 -9.38
CA SER A 136 -1.06 -4.83 -8.20
C SER A 136 -1.73 -6.18 -7.99
N ILE A 137 -0.96 -7.27 -8.03
CA ILE A 137 -1.43 -8.63 -7.80
C ILE A 137 -0.67 -9.19 -6.60
N SER A 138 -1.38 -9.75 -5.64
CA SER A 138 -0.73 -10.57 -4.62
C SER A 138 -1.44 -11.88 -4.34
N GLY A 139 -0.73 -12.85 -3.75
CA GLY A 139 -1.31 -14.16 -3.41
C GLY A 139 -2.04 -14.21 -2.06
N TRP A 140 -2.00 -13.15 -1.25
CA TRP A 140 -2.58 -13.17 0.10
C TRP A 140 -3.31 -11.88 0.45
N MET A 141 -2.61 -10.87 0.95
CA MET A 141 -3.20 -9.57 1.31
C MET A 141 -2.32 -8.41 0.88
N SER A 142 -2.89 -7.23 0.66
CA SER A 142 -2.09 -6.02 0.50
C SER A 142 -2.60 -4.88 1.36
N LEU A 143 -1.67 -4.04 1.79
CA LEU A 143 -1.93 -2.78 2.45
C LEU A 143 -1.16 -1.67 1.73
N GLY A 144 -1.68 -0.46 1.73
CA GLY A 144 -0.94 0.66 1.16
C GLY A 144 -1.69 1.96 1.22
N ASN A 145 -1.13 3.01 0.63
CA ASN A 145 -1.80 4.31 0.62
C ASN A 145 -2.67 4.47 -0.62
N THR A 146 -2.11 4.42 -1.83
CA THR A 146 -2.88 4.71 -3.05
C THR A 146 -2.71 3.66 -4.14
N ILE A 147 -3.82 3.20 -4.72
CA ILE A 147 -3.84 2.49 -6.01
C ILE A 147 -4.50 3.38 -7.06
N ASN A 148 -3.82 3.63 -8.17
CA ASN A 148 -4.38 4.20 -9.38
C ASN A 148 -4.36 3.13 -10.47
N GLY A 149 -5.45 2.35 -10.59
CA GLY A 149 -5.53 1.20 -11.50
C GLY A 149 -6.23 0.01 -10.86
N ILE A 150 -5.64 -1.18 -10.96
CA ILE A 150 -6.27 -2.44 -10.56
C ILE A 150 -5.49 -3.08 -9.40
N SER A 151 -6.21 -3.51 -8.37
CA SER A 151 -5.66 -4.26 -7.23
C SER A 151 -6.38 -5.60 -7.10
N ILE A 152 -5.65 -6.71 -7.19
CA ILE A 152 -6.15 -8.08 -7.11
C ILE A 152 -5.46 -8.79 -5.95
N ASN A 153 -6.23 -9.12 -4.92
CA ASN A 153 -5.72 -9.81 -3.73
C ASN A 153 -6.75 -10.87 -3.31
N PRO A 154 -6.41 -12.16 -3.15
CA PRO A 154 -7.36 -13.18 -2.76
C PRO A 154 -8.05 -12.88 -1.43
N LEU A 155 -7.33 -12.42 -0.41
CA LEU A 155 -7.87 -12.29 0.94
C LEU A 155 -8.30 -10.86 1.27
N TRP A 156 -7.32 -9.99 1.53
CA TRP A 156 -7.55 -8.64 2.05
C TRP A 156 -6.91 -7.57 1.20
N ASN A 157 -7.66 -6.48 1.02
CA ASN A 157 -7.24 -5.32 0.25
C ASN A 157 -7.50 -4.07 1.11
N LEU A 158 -6.43 -3.53 1.70
CA LEU A 158 -6.47 -2.46 2.70
C LEU A 158 -5.73 -1.22 2.20
N TYR A 159 -6.44 -0.32 1.52
CA TYR A 159 -5.81 0.90 1.00
C TYR A 159 -6.49 2.16 1.50
N PHE A 160 -5.72 3.21 1.75
CA PHE A 160 -6.31 4.51 2.07
C PHE A 160 -7.16 5.02 0.91
N ARG A 161 -6.63 4.98 -0.31
CA ARG A 161 -7.30 5.44 -1.53
C ARG A 161 -7.18 4.41 -2.66
N ILE A 162 -8.29 4.12 -3.32
CA ILE A 162 -8.31 3.37 -4.57
C ILE A 162 -9.00 4.21 -5.63
N ASN A 163 -8.30 4.51 -6.72
CA ASN A 163 -8.83 5.12 -7.93
C ASN A 163 -8.78 4.06 -9.05
N GLY A 164 -9.86 3.31 -9.23
CA GLY A 164 -9.93 2.21 -10.21
C GLY A 164 -10.68 0.98 -9.69
N LEU A 165 -10.12 -0.20 -9.89
CA LEU A 165 -10.76 -1.48 -9.59
C LEU A 165 -10.04 -2.22 -8.45
N SER A 166 -10.81 -2.73 -7.50
CA SER A 166 -10.31 -3.55 -6.39
C SER A 166 -11.04 -4.88 -6.35
N ILE A 167 -10.32 -6.00 -6.43
CA ILE A 167 -10.87 -7.35 -6.36
C ILE A 167 -10.23 -8.06 -5.17
N SER A 168 -11.05 -8.44 -4.19
CA SER A 168 -10.62 -9.28 -3.05
C SER A 168 -11.79 -9.83 -2.27
N LEU A 169 -11.60 -10.85 -1.42
CA LEU A 169 -12.68 -11.31 -0.53
C LEU A 169 -13.13 -10.21 0.43
N PHE A 170 -12.20 -9.44 1.00
CA PHE A 170 -12.53 -8.27 1.82
C PHE A 170 -11.76 -7.02 1.40
N ASN A 171 -12.49 -6.05 0.87
CA ASN A 171 -11.98 -4.72 0.57
C ASN A 171 -12.30 -3.78 1.74
N SER A 172 -11.29 -3.10 2.28
CA SER A 172 -11.47 -2.00 3.23
C SER A 172 -10.67 -0.80 2.78
N THR A 173 -11.34 0.33 2.55
CA THR A 173 -10.68 1.57 2.13
C THR A 173 -11.22 2.78 2.86
N ILE A 174 -10.47 3.87 2.86
CA ILE A 174 -11.00 5.16 3.32
C ILE A 174 -11.74 5.81 2.15
N GLU A 175 -11.09 5.97 1.02
CA GLU A 175 -11.67 6.58 -0.18
C GLU A 175 -11.59 5.60 -1.36
N THR A 176 -12.70 5.45 -2.07
CA THR A 176 -12.75 4.68 -3.32
C THR A 176 -13.38 5.53 -4.40
N LYS A 177 -12.65 5.76 -5.49
CA LYS A 177 -13.16 6.31 -6.75
C LYS A 177 -13.11 5.21 -7.81
N GLY A 178 -14.18 4.45 -7.98
CA GLY A 178 -14.23 3.32 -8.89
C GLY A 178 -15.01 2.12 -8.34
N THR A 179 -14.55 0.92 -8.63
CA THR A 179 -15.30 -0.32 -8.37
C THR A 179 -14.58 -1.21 -7.35
N GLN A 180 -15.33 -1.72 -6.38
CA GLN A 180 -14.86 -2.80 -5.50
C GLN A 180 -15.68 -4.05 -5.72
N ILE A 181 -15.00 -5.18 -5.84
CA ILE A 181 -15.61 -6.50 -6.00
C ILE A 181 -15.06 -7.40 -4.90
N GLY A 182 -15.95 -8.03 -4.13
CA GLY A 182 -15.56 -8.90 -3.03
C GLY A 182 -16.73 -9.54 -2.30
N LEU A 183 -16.47 -10.32 -1.24
CA LEU A 183 -17.56 -10.75 -0.36
C LEU A 183 -18.01 -9.60 0.52
N ILE A 184 -17.05 -8.86 1.08
CA ILE A 184 -17.33 -7.71 1.92
C ILE A 184 -16.56 -6.51 1.42
N ASN A 185 -17.27 -5.45 1.08
CA ASN A 185 -16.70 -4.17 0.67
C ASN A 185 -17.03 -3.11 1.73
N LYS A 186 -16.01 -2.40 2.20
CA LYS A 186 -16.15 -1.32 3.18
C LYS A 186 -15.34 -0.12 2.73
N THR A 187 -16.00 1.03 2.61
CA THR A 187 -15.37 2.29 2.25
C THR A 187 -15.95 3.42 3.11
N LEU A 188 -15.14 4.40 3.49
CA LEU A 188 -15.63 5.58 4.22
C LEU A 188 -16.08 6.72 3.30
N LYS A 189 -15.60 6.79 2.06
CA LYS A 189 -16.06 7.70 1.02
C LYS A 189 -16.06 7.00 -0.34
N LEU A 190 -17.24 6.68 -0.85
CA LEU A 190 -17.41 6.00 -2.13
C LEU A 190 -17.85 6.98 -3.22
N LYS A 191 -17.08 7.01 -4.32
CA LYS A 191 -17.48 7.55 -5.62
C LYS A 191 -17.38 6.43 -6.67
N GLY A 192 -18.39 5.58 -6.74
CA GLY A 192 -18.48 4.46 -7.67
C GLY A 192 -19.39 3.35 -7.16
N ILE A 193 -19.01 2.10 -7.41
CA ILE A 193 -19.84 0.91 -7.21
C ILE A 193 -19.10 -0.11 -6.33
N GLN A 194 -19.85 -0.80 -5.47
CA GLN A 194 -19.40 -1.95 -4.70
C GLN A 194 -20.28 -3.15 -5.03
N ILE A 195 -19.67 -4.29 -5.34
CA ILE A 195 -20.34 -5.53 -5.68
C ILE A 195 -19.84 -6.62 -4.73
N GLY A 196 -20.75 -7.23 -3.97
CA GLY A 196 -20.40 -8.23 -2.99
C GLY A 196 -21.54 -8.64 -2.08
N ILE A 197 -21.35 -9.69 -1.29
CA ILE A 197 -22.36 -10.17 -0.33
C ILE A 197 -22.79 -9.03 0.60
N TRP A 198 -21.84 -8.22 1.09
CA TRP A 198 -22.13 -7.08 1.94
C TRP A 198 -21.28 -5.85 1.58
N ASN A 199 -21.94 -4.72 1.33
CA ASN A 199 -21.29 -3.50 0.86
C ASN A 199 -21.66 -2.32 1.75
N LYS A 200 -20.67 -1.66 2.36
CA LYS A 200 -20.84 -0.50 3.23
C LYS A 200 -20.07 0.71 2.70
N ASN A 201 -20.76 1.83 2.60
CA ASN A 201 -20.19 3.16 2.37
C ASN A 201 -20.68 4.16 3.44
N GLU A 202 -20.33 5.44 3.30
CA GLU A 202 -20.73 6.53 4.20
C GLU A 202 -22.23 6.76 4.32
N LYS A 203 -23.02 6.37 3.31
CA LYS A 203 -24.48 6.60 3.31
C LYS A 203 -25.26 5.40 3.79
N ARG A 204 -24.83 4.18 3.42
CA ARG A 204 -25.66 2.98 3.55
C ARG A 204 -24.85 1.69 3.53
N SER A 205 -25.46 0.64 4.08
CA SER A 205 -25.01 -0.74 3.99
C SER A 205 -26.06 -1.54 3.23
N LEU A 206 -25.67 -2.16 2.10
CA LEU A 206 -26.57 -2.92 1.23
C LEU A 206 -25.94 -4.28 0.86
N PRO A 207 -26.75 -5.34 0.72
CA PRO A 207 -26.28 -6.59 0.15
C PRO A 207 -26.14 -6.49 -1.38
N PHE A 208 -25.35 -7.38 -1.98
CA PHE A 208 -25.12 -7.57 -3.42
C PHE A 208 -24.50 -6.38 -4.18
N ILE A 209 -25.15 -5.21 -4.18
CA ILE A 209 -24.69 -4.01 -4.90
C ILE A 209 -24.92 -2.76 -4.04
N ASN A 210 -23.94 -1.86 -3.98
CA ASN A 210 -24.05 -0.53 -3.39
C ASN A 210 -23.33 0.50 -4.27
N TRP A 211 -23.76 1.75 -4.24
CA TRP A 211 -23.20 2.82 -5.07
C TRP A 211 -23.32 4.18 -4.39
N ASN A 212 -22.41 5.08 -4.74
CA ASN A 212 -22.57 6.51 -4.53
C ASN A 212 -21.75 7.26 -5.59
N PHE A 213 -22.32 8.30 -6.19
CA PHE A 213 -21.66 9.12 -7.22
C PHE A 213 -21.64 10.61 -6.87
N LYS A 214 -22.21 10.99 -5.72
CA LYS A 214 -22.18 12.37 -5.25
C LYS A 214 -20.82 12.68 -4.64
N ASP A 215 -20.35 13.90 -4.88
CA ASP A 215 -19.17 14.47 -4.24
C ASP A 215 -19.38 14.74 -2.75
#